data_AF-A0A966KSB6-F1
#
_entry.id   AF-A0A966KSB6-F1
#
_cell.length_a   1.000
_cell.length_b   1.000
_cell.length_c   1.000
_cell.angle_alpha   90.00
_cell.angle_beta   90.00
_cell.angle_gamma   90.00
#
_symmetry.space_group_name_H-M   'P 1'
#
loop_
_entity.id
_entity.type
_entity.pdbx_description
1 polymer ?
#
loop_
_entity_poly.entity_id
_entity_poly.type
_entity_poly.pdbx_seq_one_letter_code
_entity_poly.pdbx_strand_id
1 'polypeptide(L)'
;TTRVVSLKLNNDHSALRFPNLPRVDNPAQGIDYMIHHLLSHSDGEDWLRVNQFFVEQLAHIARRLEAIQEGERTLLDNSMVMLCSSMMAGAKHDNDQLPVALLGRAGGRLESGRVLDYTGKPDRQMCRLFLSMMDKLGVRPGTFGDATEPLAEV
;
A
#
# COMPACT_ATOMS: atom_id res chain seq x y z
N THR A 1 -23.96 3.44 0.42
CA THR A 1 -23.44 2.08 0.10
C THR A 1 -21.93 2.18 -0.01
N THR A 2 -21.17 1.32 0.66
CA THR A 2 -19.70 1.32 0.58
C THR A 2 -19.24 0.50 -0.64
N ARG A 3 -18.26 1.00 -1.39
CA ARG A 3 -17.64 0.28 -2.51
C ARG A 3 -16.22 -0.13 -2.12
N VAL A 4 -15.82 -1.33 -2.51
CA VAL A 4 -14.47 -1.87 -2.25
C VAL A 4 -13.87 -2.30 -3.57
N VAL A 5 -12.63 -1.88 -3.82
CA VAL A 5 -11.87 -2.22 -5.03
C VAL A 5 -10.45 -2.58 -4.60
N SER A 6 -9.91 -3.65 -5.19
CA SER A 6 -8.52 -4.06 -5.02
C SER A 6 -7.81 -3.99 -6.36
N LEU A 7 -6.67 -3.29 -6.39
CA LEU A 7 -5.78 -3.24 -7.55
C LEU A 7 -4.48 -3.98 -7.21
N LYS A 8 -4.17 -5.02 -7.98
CA LYS A 8 -2.90 -5.76 -7.85
C LYS A 8 -1.90 -5.20 -8.86
N LEU A 9 -0.86 -4.52 -8.37
CA LEU A 9 0.18 -3.94 -9.23
C LEU A 9 1.17 -4.99 -9.75
N ASN A 10 1.43 -6.04 -8.97
CA ASN A 10 2.30 -7.14 -9.35
C ASN A 10 1.88 -8.46 -8.70
N ASN A 11 2.23 -9.58 -9.35
CA ASN A 11 2.20 -10.91 -8.78
C ASN A 11 3.63 -11.48 -8.75
N ASP A 12 4.09 -12.04 -7.64
CA ASP A 12 5.48 -12.52 -7.50
C ASP A 12 5.82 -13.71 -8.42
N HIS A 13 4.82 -14.44 -8.90
CA HIS A 13 5.00 -15.47 -9.92
C HIS A 13 4.87 -14.96 -11.36
N SER A 14 4.56 -13.68 -11.55
CA SER A 14 4.44 -13.12 -12.90
C SER A 14 5.81 -12.81 -13.50
N ALA A 15 5.89 -12.91 -14.83
CA ALA A 15 7.01 -12.41 -15.59
C ALA A 15 6.89 -10.90 -15.88
N LEU A 16 6.28 -10.13 -14.97
CA LEU A 16 6.10 -8.68 -15.15
C LEU A 16 7.46 -7.98 -15.21
N ARG A 17 7.59 -7.07 -16.17
CA ARG A 17 8.78 -6.24 -16.43
C ARG A 17 8.34 -4.80 -16.64
N PHE A 18 9.29 -3.86 -16.64
CA PHE A 18 9.03 -2.43 -16.72
C PHE A 18 9.82 -1.77 -17.86
N PRO A 19 9.56 -2.14 -19.13
CA PRO A 19 10.24 -1.54 -20.28
C PRO A 19 9.96 -0.03 -20.42
N ASN A 20 8.94 0.49 -19.75
CA ASN A 20 8.61 1.92 -19.69
C ASN A 20 9.44 2.71 -18.67
N LEU A 21 10.16 2.05 -17.77
CA LEU A 21 11.00 2.69 -16.77
C LEU A 21 12.46 2.65 -17.24
N PRO A 22 13.13 3.81 -17.39
CA PRO A 22 14.54 3.85 -17.81
C PRO A 22 15.44 3.12 -16.81
N ARG A 23 16.34 2.26 -17.33
CA ARG A 23 17.39 1.63 -16.52
C ARG A 23 18.37 2.68 -16.01
N VAL A 24 18.97 2.40 -14.87
CA VAL A 24 20.01 3.22 -14.27
C VAL A 24 21.30 3.21 -15.11
N ASP A 25 21.74 2.04 -15.56
CA ASP A 25 22.99 1.87 -16.30
C ASP A 25 22.90 2.27 -17.78
N ASN A 26 21.71 2.21 -18.36
CA ASN A 26 21.44 2.65 -19.72
C ASN A 26 20.04 3.27 -19.83
N PRO A 27 19.91 4.59 -19.58
CA PRO A 27 18.61 5.27 -19.59
C PRO A 27 17.88 5.28 -20.94
N ALA A 28 18.55 4.92 -22.03
CA ALA A 28 17.91 4.74 -23.34
C ALA A 28 17.12 3.43 -23.45
N GLN A 29 17.27 2.52 -22.48
CA GLN A 29 16.57 1.23 -22.42
C GLN A 29 15.70 1.14 -21.17
N GLY A 30 14.62 0.35 -21.27
CA GLY A 30 13.75 0.05 -20.14
C GLY A 30 14.23 -1.09 -19.25
N ILE A 31 13.72 -1.19 -18.03
CA ILE A 31 13.97 -2.31 -17.10
C ILE A 31 13.22 -3.55 -17.59
N ASP A 32 13.75 -4.18 -18.64
CA ASP A 32 13.19 -5.37 -19.30
C ASP A 32 14.13 -6.59 -19.25
N TYR A 33 15.34 -6.40 -18.73
CA TYR A 33 16.33 -7.49 -18.63
C TYR A 33 16.01 -8.49 -17.52
N MET A 34 15.11 -8.15 -16.59
CA MET A 34 14.77 -8.97 -15.43
C MET A 34 13.32 -8.77 -15.01
N ILE A 35 12.65 -9.85 -14.62
CA ILE A 35 11.27 -9.81 -14.10
C ILE A 35 11.25 -9.22 -12.68
N HIS A 36 10.13 -8.61 -12.29
CA HIS A 36 9.95 -7.93 -11.00
C HIS A 36 10.40 -8.77 -9.81
N HIS A 37 10.01 -10.06 -9.78
CA HIS A 37 10.40 -10.96 -8.69
C HIS A 37 11.91 -11.04 -8.54
N LEU A 38 12.64 -11.36 -9.61
CA LEU A 38 14.11 -11.45 -9.57
C LEU A 38 14.75 -10.08 -9.29
N LEU A 39 14.16 -8.99 -9.81
CA LEU A 39 14.62 -7.64 -9.51
C LEU A 39 14.49 -7.29 -8.02
N SER A 40 13.45 -7.78 -7.33
CA SER A 40 13.27 -7.57 -5.89
C SER A 40 14.36 -8.22 -5.03
N HIS A 41 15.10 -9.19 -5.57
CA HIS A 41 16.26 -9.80 -4.91
C HIS A 41 17.55 -8.99 -5.07
N SER A 42 17.57 -7.99 -5.96
CA SER A 42 18.77 -7.20 -6.23
C SER A 42 19.05 -6.13 -5.18
N ASP A 43 18.00 -5.63 -4.51
CA ASP A 43 18.05 -4.45 -3.63
C ASP A 43 18.76 -3.24 -4.28
N GLY A 44 18.71 -3.16 -5.63
CA GLY A 44 19.46 -2.19 -6.43
C GLY A 44 18.65 -0.94 -6.83
N GLU A 45 19.29 -0.03 -7.55
CA GLU A 45 18.67 1.23 -7.96
C GLU A 45 17.49 1.06 -8.92
N ASP A 46 17.53 0.07 -9.83
CA ASP A 46 16.39 -0.26 -10.70
C ASP A 46 15.21 -0.81 -9.89
N TRP A 47 15.47 -1.53 -8.78
CA TRP A 47 14.43 -1.96 -7.86
C TRP A 47 13.79 -0.78 -7.13
N LEU A 48 14.60 0.18 -6.66
CA LEU A 48 14.11 1.44 -6.10
C LEU A 48 13.24 2.20 -7.11
N ARG A 49 13.65 2.27 -8.38
CA ARG A 49 12.90 2.95 -9.45
C ARG A 49 11.51 2.35 -9.64
N VAL A 50 11.39 1.02 -9.63
CA VAL A 50 10.09 0.33 -9.75
C VAL A 50 9.20 0.64 -8.54
N ASN A 51 9.74 0.66 -7.32
CA ASN A 51 8.98 1.01 -6.12
C ASN A 51 8.50 2.48 -6.15
N GLN A 52 9.36 3.40 -6.58
CA GLN A 52 8.99 4.80 -6.79
C GLN A 52 7.85 4.91 -7.79
N PHE A 53 7.92 4.20 -8.91
CA PHE A 53 6.83 4.17 -9.89
C PHE A 53 5.49 3.71 -9.29
N PHE A 54 5.48 2.68 -8.44
CA PHE A 54 4.25 2.24 -7.76
C PHE A 54 3.70 3.29 -6.81
N VAL A 55 4.55 3.95 -6.03
CA VAL A 55 4.14 5.04 -5.14
C VAL A 55 3.64 6.25 -5.94
N GLU A 56 4.23 6.54 -7.10
CA GLU A 56 3.74 7.55 -8.03
C GLU A 56 2.35 7.20 -8.58
N GLN A 57 2.06 5.93 -8.85
CA GLN A 57 0.71 5.51 -9.28
C GLN A 57 -0.31 5.70 -8.16
N LEU A 58 0.05 5.40 -6.90
CA LEU A 58 -0.79 5.69 -5.75
C LEU A 58 -1.06 7.20 -5.63
N ALA A 59 -0.02 8.03 -5.76
CA ALA A 59 -0.14 9.48 -5.73
C ALA A 59 -0.97 10.02 -6.91
N HIS A 60 -0.90 9.40 -8.08
CA HIS A 60 -1.79 9.71 -9.20
C HIS A 60 -3.25 9.45 -8.84
N ILE A 61 -3.57 8.26 -8.33
CA ILE A 61 -4.92 7.90 -7.91
C ILE A 61 -5.43 8.87 -6.84
N ALA A 62 -4.63 9.14 -5.80
CA ALA A 62 -4.99 10.05 -4.72
C ALA A 62 -5.36 11.46 -5.25
N ARG A 63 -4.52 12.05 -6.11
CA ARG A 63 -4.80 13.35 -6.74
C ARG A 63 -6.07 13.33 -7.59
N ARG A 64 -6.35 12.23 -8.29
CA ARG A 64 -7.58 12.09 -9.08
C ARG A 64 -8.82 12.01 -8.20
N LEU A 65 -8.74 11.34 -7.05
CA LEU A 65 -9.83 11.29 -6.06
C LEU A 65 -10.02 12.64 -5.37
N GLU A 66 -8.93 13.34 -5.04
CA GLU A 66 -8.97 14.68 -4.44
C GLU A 66 -9.64 15.70 -5.37
N ALA A 67 -9.40 15.63 -6.68
CA ALA A 67 -9.97 16.54 -7.66
C ALA A 67 -11.49 16.36 -7.91
N ILE A 68 -12.12 15.33 -7.34
CA ILE A 68 -13.54 15.04 -7.51
C ILE A 68 -14.30 15.52 -6.28
N GLN A 69 -15.18 16.51 -6.46
CA GLN A 69 -16.09 16.95 -5.41
C GLN A 69 -17.23 15.94 -5.23
N GLU A 70 -17.45 15.48 -4.00
CA GLU A 70 -18.53 14.56 -3.61
C GLU A 70 -19.28 15.14 -2.38
N GLY A 71 -20.30 15.95 -2.65
CA GLY A 71 -21.01 16.70 -1.62
C GLY A 71 -20.17 17.83 -1.05
N GLU A 72 -20.01 17.89 0.27
CA GLU A 72 -19.23 18.92 0.98
C GLU A 72 -17.71 18.63 1.01
N ARG A 73 -17.28 17.45 0.54
CA ARG A 73 -15.89 16.98 0.63
C ARG A 73 -15.40 16.44 -0.71
N THR A 74 -14.11 16.14 -0.81
CA THR A 74 -13.57 15.43 -1.98
C THR A 74 -13.88 13.94 -1.90
N LEU A 75 -13.81 13.24 -3.03
CA LEU A 75 -13.93 11.78 -3.05
C LEU A 75 -12.79 11.12 -2.24
N LEU A 76 -11.60 11.73 -2.20
CA LEU A 76 -10.50 11.24 -1.36
C LEU A 76 -10.85 11.34 0.15
N ASP A 77 -11.47 12.44 0.58
CA ASP A 77 -11.89 12.60 1.99
C ASP A 77 -12.93 11.55 2.39
N ASN A 78 -13.82 11.17 1.48
CA ASN A 78 -14.81 10.12 1.72
C ASN A 78 -14.24 8.70 1.54
N SER A 79 -13.03 8.57 1.02
CA SER A 79 -12.36 7.29 0.77
C SER A 79 -11.35 6.92 1.85
N MET A 80 -10.97 5.64 1.85
CA MET A 80 -9.83 5.09 2.56
C MET A 80 -9.06 4.21 1.58
N VAL A 81 -7.81 4.55 1.31
CA VAL A 81 -6.96 3.86 0.33
C VAL A 81 -5.73 3.31 1.05
N MET A 82 -5.43 2.03 0.85
CA MET A 82 -4.26 1.37 1.43
C MET A 82 -3.30 0.93 0.33
N LEU A 83 -2.03 1.30 0.46
CA LEU A 83 -0.92 0.63 -0.22
C LEU A 83 -0.22 -0.29 0.79
N CYS A 84 0.04 -1.53 0.39
CA CYS A 84 0.75 -2.52 1.18
C CYS A 84 1.59 -3.41 0.26
N SER A 85 2.76 -3.85 0.75
CA SER A 85 3.52 -4.97 0.17
C SER A 85 3.46 -6.17 1.13
N SER A 86 3.62 -7.38 0.61
CA SER A 86 3.78 -8.60 1.40
C SER A 86 5.17 -8.74 2.04
N MET A 87 6.12 -7.89 1.66
CA MET A 87 7.50 -7.89 2.15
C MET A 87 8.08 -6.47 2.21
N MET A 88 8.95 -6.23 3.18
CA MET A 88 9.82 -5.04 3.28
C MET A 88 11.03 -5.15 2.35
N ALA A 89 11.69 -6.31 2.37
CA ALA A 89 12.90 -6.55 1.59
C ALA A 89 12.81 -7.90 0.87
N GLY A 90 12.69 -7.86 -0.46
CA GLY A 90 12.59 -9.04 -1.32
C GLY A 90 13.81 -9.95 -1.18
N ALA A 91 15.03 -9.39 -1.21
CA ALA A 91 16.27 -10.13 -1.07
C ALA A 91 16.39 -10.97 0.22
N LYS A 92 15.70 -10.57 1.29
CA LYS A 92 15.71 -11.25 2.59
C LYS A 92 14.44 -12.05 2.86
N HIS A 93 13.45 -11.94 1.97
CA HIS A 93 12.08 -12.40 2.23
C HIS A 93 11.52 -11.86 3.56
N ASP A 94 11.88 -10.62 3.92
CA ASP A 94 11.52 -10.02 5.20
C ASP A 94 10.07 -9.54 5.16
N ASN A 95 9.22 -10.17 5.97
CA ASN A 95 7.82 -9.84 6.18
C ASN A 95 7.52 -9.43 7.64
N ASP A 96 8.53 -9.12 8.44
CA ASP A 96 8.37 -8.73 9.85
C ASP A 96 7.86 -7.29 10.02
N GLN A 97 8.15 -6.41 9.04
CA GLN A 97 7.81 -4.99 9.04
C GLN A 97 7.23 -4.56 7.70
N LEU A 98 5.95 -4.84 7.45
CA LEU A 98 5.36 -4.55 6.14
C LEU A 98 5.24 -3.03 5.88
N PRO A 99 5.59 -2.53 4.68
CA PRO A 99 5.36 -1.14 4.33
C PRO A 99 3.88 -0.91 4.10
N VAL A 100 3.27 -0.01 4.88
CA VAL A 100 1.86 0.36 4.76
C VAL A 100 1.72 1.86 4.66
N ALA A 101 0.90 2.32 3.72
CA ALA A 101 0.43 3.70 3.66
C ALA A 101 -1.10 3.72 3.60
N LEU A 102 -1.73 4.52 4.46
CA LEU A 102 -3.15 4.81 4.44
C LEU A 102 -3.38 6.26 4.01
N LEU A 103 -4.32 6.45 3.10
CA LEU A 103 -4.68 7.74 2.51
C LEU A 103 -6.19 7.96 2.61
N GLY A 104 -6.59 9.24 2.60
CA GLY A 104 -7.98 9.66 2.75
C GLY A 104 -8.39 9.86 4.20
N ARG A 105 -9.69 10.09 4.41
CA ARG A 105 -10.25 10.40 5.74
C ARG A 105 -11.44 9.52 6.12
N ALA A 106 -11.84 8.57 5.27
CA ALA A 106 -12.98 7.68 5.49
C ALA A 106 -14.26 8.42 5.92
N GLY A 107 -14.54 9.57 5.30
CA GLY A 107 -15.66 10.42 5.68
C GLY A 107 -15.49 11.12 7.05
N GLY A 108 -14.25 11.37 7.46
CA GLY A 108 -13.89 11.98 8.75
C GLY A 108 -13.68 10.98 9.89
N ARG A 109 -13.67 9.68 9.61
CA ARG A 109 -13.47 8.61 10.60
C ARG A 109 -12.03 8.10 10.72
N LEU A 110 -11.17 8.49 9.78
CA LEU A 110 -9.75 8.20 9.79
C LEU A 110 -8.98 9.52 9.95
N GLU A 111 -8.18 9.61 11.01
CA GLU A 111 -7.29 10.75 11.21
C GLU A 111 -5.99 10.55 10.41
N SER A 112 -5.67 11.51 9.56
CA SER A 112 -4.54 11.48 8.61
C SER A 112 -3.39 12.39 9.04
N GLY A 113 -2.24 12.33 8.34
CA GLY A 113 -1.09 13.21 8.62
C GLY A 113 -0.26 12.77 9.82
N ARG A 114 -0.24 11.45 10.08
CA ARG A 114 0.40 10.82 11.23
C ARG A 114 1.32 9.69 10.76
N VAL A 115 2.35 9.38 11.53
CA VAL A 115 3.15 8.15 11.40
C VAL A 115 2.94 7.36 12.68
N LEU A 116 2.52 6.10 12.56
CA LEU A 116 2.31 5.22 13.69
C LEU A 116 3.40 4.14 13.68
N ASP A 117 4.17 4.07 14.74
CA ASP A 117 5.23 3.08 14.92
C ASP A 117 4.76 1.95 15.84
N TYR A 118 4.75 0.75 15.30
CA TYR A 118 4.42 -0.49 16.02
C TYR A 118 5.63 -1.40 16.20
N THR A 119 6.84 -0.91 15.91
CA THR A 119 8.08 -1.65 16.09
C THR A 119 8.24 -2.07 17.54
N GLY A 120 8.52 -3.35 17.76
CA GLY A 120 8.67 -3.94 19.11
C GLY A 120 7.37 -4.10 19.90
N LYS A 121 6.21 -3.68 19.38
CA LYS A 121 4.93 -3.89 20.05
C LYS A 121 4.38 -5.31 19.82
N PRO A 122 3.80 -5.97 20.84
CA PRO A 122 3.30 -7.34 20.72
C PRO A 122 2.06 -7.45 19.82
N ASP A 123 1.37 -6.34 19.60
CA ASP A 123 0.13 -6.20 18.86
C ASP A 123 0.34 -5.60 17.46
N ARG A 124 1.53 -5.76 16.85
CA ARG A 124 1.84 -5.21 15.51
C ARG A 124 1.23 -5.99 14.33
N GLN A 125 0.19 -6.79 14.56
CA GLN A 125 -0.34 -7.70 13.54
C GLN A 125 -1.13 -6.92 12.46
N MET A 126 -0.87 -7.19 11.17
CA MET A 126 -1.58 -6.55 10.06
C MET A 126 -3.11 -6.74 10.12
N CYS A 127 -3.55 -7.89 10.63
CA CYS A 127 -4.96 -8.20 10.81
C CYS A 127 -5.68 -7.24 11.78
N ARG A 128 -4.99 -6.65 12.77
CA ARG A 128 -5.55 -5.61 13.64
C ARG A 128 -5.81 -4.31 12.88
N LEU A 129 -4.95 -3.96 11.93
CA LEU A 129 -5.20 -2.82 11.05
C LEU A 129 -6.47 -3.05 10.23
N PHE A 130 -6.68 -4.26 9.70
CA PHE A 130 -7.90 -4.59 8.98
C PHE A 130 -9.16 -4.50 9.86
N LEU A 131 -9.08 -4.89 11.14
CA LEU A 131 -10.17 -4.67 12.09
C LEU A 131 -10.49 -3.17 12.25
N SER A 132 -9.47 -2.31 12.44
CA SER A 132 -9.67 -0.85 12.53
C SER A 132 -10.29 -0.28 11.24
N MET A 133 -9.83 -0.73 10.08
CA MET A 133 -10.37 -0.31 8.78
C MET A 133 -11.83 -0.75 8.60
N MET A 134 -12.18 -1.99 8.94
CA MET A 134 -13.55 -2.50 8.86
C MET A 134 -14.49 -1.72 9.79
N ASP A 135 -14.04 -1.35 11.00
CA ASP A 135 -14.84 -0.53 11.93
C ASP A 135 -15.23 0.82 11.31
N LYS A 136 -14.32 1.49 10.57
CA LYS A 136 -14.65 2.78 9.90
C LYS A 136 -15.73 2.64 8.83
N LEU A 137 -15.86 1.42 8.29
CA LEU A 137 -16.89 1.02 7.32
C LEU A 137 -18.15 0.46 7.98
N GLY A 138 -18.19 0.36 9.32
CA GLY A 138 -19.32 -0.15 10.09
C GLY A 138 -19.37 -1.68 10.21
N VAL A 139 -18.29 -2.38 9.88
CA VAL A 139 -18.18 -3.84 9.96
C VAL A 139 -17.31 -4.22 11.16
N ARG A 140 -17.88 -4.96 12.12
CA ARG A 140 -17.23 -5.27 13.41
C ARG A 140 -17.25 -6.77 13.70
N PRO A 141 -16.41 -7.57 13.03
CA PRO A 141 -16.29 -8.98 13.36
C PRO A 141 -15.60 -9.12 14.72
N GLY A 142 -15.86 -10.23 15.42
CA GLY A 142 -15.16 -10.52 16.68
C GLY A 142 -13.67 -10.80 16.50
N THR A 143 -13.26 -11.28 15.32
CA THR A 143 -11.87 -11.57 14.98
C THR A 143 -11.60 -11.37 13.49
N PHE A 144 -10.32 -11.22 13.13
CA PHE A 144 -9.84 -11.34 11.75
C PHE A 144 -8.42 -11.92 11.78
N GLY A 145 -8.15 -12.99 11.05
CA GLY A 145 -6.90 -13.75 11.21
C GLY A 145 -6.73 -14.21 12.66
N ASP A 146 -5.60 -13.86 13.26
CA ASP A 146 -5.24 -14.08 14.67
C ASP A 146 -5.52 -12.88 15.59
N ALA A 147 -6.07 -11.78 15.06
CA ALA A 147 -6.43 -10.61 15.87
C ALA A 147 -7.83 -10.73 16.46
N THR A 148 -7.95 -10.35 17.73
CA THR A 148 -9.21 -10.22 18.49
C THR A 148 -9.59 -8.76 18.77
N GLU A 149 -8.70 -7.82 18.50
CA GLU A 149 -8.87 -6.39 18.81
C GLU A 149 -8.26 -5.52 17.70
N PRO A 150 -8.83 -4.34 17.41
CA PRO A 150 -8.28 -3.39 16.45
C PRO A 150 -7.02 -2.69 16.97
N LEU A 151 -6.33 -1.96 16.08
CA LEU A 151 -5.38 -0.92 16.47
C LEU A 151 -6.15 0.28 17.00
N ALA A 152 -5.94 0.64 18.26
CA ALA A 152 -6.71 1.67 18.95
C ALA A 152 -6.47 3.09 18.37
N GLU A 153 -5.29 3.33 17.81
CA GLU A 153 -4.90 4.62 17.25
C GLU A 153 -5.46 4.88 15.83
N VAL A 154 -6.00 3.85 15.18
CA VAL A 154 -6.53 3.87 13.80
C VAL A 154 -8.05 3.91 13.79
#